data_AF-A0A356NLG2-F1
#
_entry.id   AF-A0A356NLG2-F1
#
_cell.length_a   1.000
_cell.length_b   1.000
_cell.length_c   1.000
_cell.angle_alpha   90.00
_cell.angle_beta   90.00
_cell.angle_gamma   90.00
#
_symmetry.space_group_name_H-M   'P 1'
#
loop_
_entity.id
_entity.type
_entity.pdbx_description
1 polymer ?
#
loop_
_entity_poly.entity_id
_entity_poly.type
_entity_poly.pdbx_seq_one_letter_code
_entity_poly.pdbx_strand_id
1 'polypeptide(L)'
;PYTTLFRSYAVNNQLTGELSSYVDYLHHRETKVRNPSSTIFITDSGTQPDPSQTPSVTPKSKLKLGAWMLGDPKVGQCPSCVTGSHPNWCGPHPRHNQRSSNGFSDGHVESMTVDWYYGNTPWLDPKRGG
;
A
#
# COMPACT_ATOMS: atom_id res chain seq x y z
N PRO A 1 -22.57 17.91 6.35
CA PRO A 1 -21.43 17.51 7.21
C PRO A 1 -20.90 16.13 6.79
N TYR A 2 -20.03 16.10 5.78
CA TYR A 2 -19.35 14.86 5.40
C TYR A 2 -18.24 14.60 6.41
N THR A 3 -18.42 13.61 7.27
CA THR A 3 -17.34 13.03 8.06
C THR A 3 -16.29 12.52 7.09
N THR A 4 -15.15 13.21 7.02
CA THR A 4 -13.98 12.77 6.29
C THR A 4 -13.58 11.41 6.86
N LEU A 5 -13.91 10.32 6.14
CA LEU A 5 -13.49 8.97 6.50
C LEU A 5 -11.96 8.92 6.33
N PHE A 6 -11.24 9.18 7.42
CA PHE A 6 -9.84 8.80 7.52
C PHE A 6 -9.79 7.29 7.46
N ARG A 7 -9.41 6.74 6.31
CA ARG A 7 -9.12 5.32 6.21
C ARG A 7 -7.75 5.12 6.83
N SER A 8 -7.69 4.35 7.92
CA SER A 8 -6.46 4.11 8.67
C SER A 8 -5.57 3.06 8.01
N TYR A 9 -6.12 2.21 7.14
CA TYR A 9 -5.41 1.11 6.50
C TYR A 9 -5.63 1.11 4.99
N ALA A 10 -4.66 0.52 4.28
CA ALA A 10 -4.70 0.34 2.84
C ALA A 10 -4.35 -1.10 2.46
N VAL A 11 -5.12 -1.65 1.52
CA VAL A 11 -4.96 -3.00 1.01
C VAL A 11 -4.11 -3.01 -0.24
N ASN A 12 -3.29 -4.04 -0.41
CA ASN A 12 -2.48 -4.23 -1.60
C ASN A 12 -3.38 -4.46 -2.83
N ASN A 13 -3.32 -3.52 -3.77
CA ASN A 13 -4.14 -3.55 -4.98
C ASN A 13 -3.84 -4.74 -5.91
N GLN A 14 -2.70 -5.41 -5.74
CA GLN A 14 -2.34 -6.60 -6.51
C GLN A 14 -2.99 -7.89 -5.96
N LEU A 15 -3.60 -7.85 -4.78
CA LEU A 15 -4.21 -9.01 -4.14
C LEU A 15 -5.73 -8.88 -4.07
N THR A 16 -6.20 -7.68 -3.74
CA THR A 16 -7.62 -7.41 -3.55
C THR A 16 -7.99 -6.01 -4.03
N GLY A 17 -9.23 -5.86 -4.51
CA GLY A 17 -9.88 -4.60 -4.81
C GLY A 17 -11.35 -4.65 -4.38
N GLU A 18 -12.08 -3.56 -4.60
CA GLU A 18 -13.53 -3.49 -4.36
C GLU A 18 -14.25 -3.33 -5.72
N LEU A 19 -15.49 -3.79 -5.82
CA LEU A 19 -16.42 -3.36 -6.87
C LEU A 19 -16.75 -1.88 -6.65
N SER A 20 -15.87 -0.99 -7.12
CA SER A 20 -16.07 0.46 -7.08
C SER A 20 -15.84 1.06 -8.46
N SER A 21 -16.41 2.23 -8.73
CA SER A 21 -16.12 2.99 -9.96
C SER A 21 -14.68 3.54 -10.03
N TYR A 22 -13.88 3.35 -8.97
CA TYR A 22 -12.57 3.99 -8.81
C TYR A 22 -11.39 3.01 -8.82
N VAL A 23 -11.65 1.72 -8.65
CA VAL A 23 -10.65 0.66 -8.55
C VAL A 23 -11.27 -0.59 -9.12
N ASP A 24 -10.57 -1.24 -10.05
CA ASP A 24 -11.05 -2.51 -10.61
C ASP A 24 -11.15 -3.58 -9.53
N TYR A 25 -12.17 -4.43 -9.63
CA TYR A 25 -12.29 -5.60 -8.79
C TYR A 25 -11.17 -6.60 -9.14
N LEU A 26 -10.24 -6.77 -8.20
CA LEU A 26 -9.17 -7.74 -8.29
C LEU A 26 -9.36 -8.76 -7.17
N HIS A 27 -9.34 -10.03 -7.52
CA HIS A 27 -9.36 -11.12 -6.57
C HIS A 27 -8.42 -12.22 -7.04
N HIS A 28 -7.25 -12.28 -6.42
CA HIS A 28 -6.31 -13.37 -6.65
C HIS A 28 -6.51 -14.44 -5.58
N ARG A 29 -6.54 -15.71 -6.01
CA ARG A 29 -6.47 -16.83 -5.05
C ARG A 29 -5.14 -16.76 -4.31
N GLU A 30 -5.18 -16.95 -3.00
CA GLU A 30 -4.00 -16.98 -2.12
C GLU A 30 -2.92 -17.96 -2.63
N THR A 31 -3.33 -19.06 -3.29
CA THR A 31 -2.43 -20.04 -3.92
C THR A 31 -1.56 -19.46 -5.06
N LYS A 32 -1.76 -18.19 -5.45
CA LYS A 32 -0.94 -17.49 -6.45
C LYS A 32 0.16 -16.64 -5.81
N VAL A 33 0.18 -16.50 -4.48
CA VAL A 33 1.21 -15.77 -3.75
C VAL A 33 2.41 -16.68 -3.53
N ARG A 34 3.54 -16.35 -4.16
CA ARG A 34 4.74 -17.19 -4.15
C ARG A 34 5.45 -17.21 -2.79
N ASN A 35 5.51 -16.06 -2.13
CA ASN A 35 6.16 -15.88 -0.83
C ASN A 35 5.21 -15.11 0.10
N PRO A 36 4.25 -15.80 0.74
CA PRO A 36 3.15 -15.13 1.43
C PRO A 36 3.59 -14.41 2.70
N SER A 37 4.62 -14.91 3.39
CA SER A 37 5.25 -14.27 4.55
C SER A 37 6.06 -13.01 4.20
N SER A 38 6.25 -12.71 2.92
CA SER A 38 6.95 -11.51 2.46
C SER A 38 6.15 -10.70 1.42
N THR A 39 4.83 -10.94 1.37
CA THR A 39 3.90 -10.18 0.52
C THR A 39 2.92 -9.43 1.40
N ILE A 40 2.98 -8.11 1.36
CA ILE A 40 2.08 -7.22 2.11
C ILE A 40 0.67 -7.36 1.58
N PHE A 41 -0.28 -7.62 2.47
CA PHE A 41 -1.71 -7.63 2.18
C PHE A 41 -2.38 -6.31 2.60
N ILE A 42 -2.02 -5.80 3.78
CA ILE A 42 -2.61 -4.59 4.35
C ILE A 42 -1.58 -3.84 5.20
N THR A 43 -1.62 -2.51 5.18
CA THR A 43 -0.71 -1.66 5.96
C THR A 43 -1.41 -0.40 6.45
N ASP A 44 -0.82 0.30 7.43
CA ASP A 44 -1.18 1.67 7.76
C ASP A 44 -1.13 2.57 6.52
N SER A 45 -2.18 3.33 6.24
CA SER A 45 -2.29 4.08 4.98
C SER A 45 -2.07 5.58 5.11
N GLY A 46 -1.85 6.20 3.95
CA GLY A 46 -2.19 7.60 3.75
C GLY A 46 -1.00 8.52 3.53
N THR A 47 0.10 8.05 2.94
CA THR A 47 1.17 8.94 2.46
C THR A 47 1.09 9.12 0.95
N GLN A 48 1.63 10.24 0.48
CA GLN A 48 1.95 10.52 -0.92
C GLN A 48 3.43 10.17 -1.12
N PRO A 49 3.75 9.06 -1.80
CA PRO A 49 5.13 8.65 -2.02
C PRO A 49 5.85 9.50 -3.06
N ASP A 50 7.18 9.57 -2.91
CA ASP A 50 8.08 10.09 -3.93
C ASP A 50 8.75 8.93 -4.67
N PRO A 51 8.43 8.69 -5.97
CA PRO A 51 9.00 7.58 -6.73
C PRO A 51 10.50 7.76 -7.01
N SER A 52 11.07 8.95 -6.80
CA SER A 52 12.51 9.18 -6.96
C SER A 52 13.34 8.72 -5.75
N GLN A 53 12.70 8.39 -4.62
CA GLN A 53 13.35 8.03 -3.36
C GLN A 53 13.27 6.52 -3.06
N THR A 54 14.24 6.03 -2.30
CA THR A 54 14.28 4.66 -1.74
C THR A 54 14.69 4.76 -0.26
N PRO A 55 13.78 4.51 0.70
CA PRO A 55 12.36 4.22 0.50
C PRO A 55 11.59 5.39 -0.13
N SER A 56 10.48 5.09 -0.81
CA SER A 56 9.63 6.10 -1.45
C SER A 56 8.74 6.85 -0.45
N VAL A 57 8.76 6.46 0.83
CA VAL A 57 8.08 7.14 1.93
C VAL A 57 9.06 7.39 3.06
N THR A 58 8.97 8.57 3.66
CA THR A 58 9.73 8.98 4.85
C THR A 58 8.78 9.54 5.91
N PRO A 59 9.24 9.75 7.16
CA PRO A 59 8.43 10.42 8.18
C PRO A 59 7.98 11.84 7.81
N LYS A 60 8.59 12.47 6.79
CA LYS A 60 8.23 13.79 6.29
C LYS A 60 7.31 13.75 5.06
N SER A 61 6.97 12.56 4.57
CA SER A 61 6.10 12.41 3.41
C SER A 61 4.73 13.05 3.67
N LYS A 62 4.22 13.74 2.65
CA LYS A 62 2.91 14.37 2.72
C LYS A 62 1.81 13.33 2.94
N LEU A 63 0.83 13.65 3.78
CA LEU A 63 -0.32 12.77 4.00
C LEU A 63 -1.41 12.97 2.94
N LYS A 64 -2.14 11.89 2.64
CA LYS A 64 -3.32 11.84 1.78
C LYS A 64 -4.56 11.57 2.63
N LEU A 65 -5.63 12.30 2.37
CA LEU A 65 -6.91 12.15 3.08
C LEU A 65 -7.73 11.03 2.42
N GLY A 66 -8.03 9.96 3.16
CA GLY A 66 -9.03 8.96 2.77
C GLY A 66 -8.57 7.82 1.86
N ALA A 67 -7.26 7.60 1.71
CA ALA A 67 -6.70 6.57 0.83
C ALA A 67 -6.63 5.18 1.47
N TRP A 68 -6.93 4.16 0.66
CA TRP A 68 -7.08 2.76 1.10
C TRP A 68 -6.58 1.72 0.11
N MET A 69 -6.15 2.14 -1.08
CA MET A 69 -5.42 1.31 -2.01
C MET A 69 -3.94 1.56 -1.82
N LEU A 70 -3.22 0.53 -1.43
CA LEU A 70 -1.77 0.49 -1.44
C LEU A 70 -1.33 0.08 -2.84
N GLY A 71 -0.54 0.92 -3.48
CA GLY A 71 -0.04 0.66 -4.83
C GLY A 71 1.44 0.99 -4.94
N ASP A 72 2.08 0.47 -5.97
CA ASP A 72 3.49 0.78 -6.24
C ASP A 72 3.63 2.18 -6.86
N PRO A 73 4.64 2.98 -6.47
CA PRO A 73 4.79 4.35 -6.96
C PRO A 73 5.36 4.44 -8.39
N LYS A 74 5.81 3.34 -8.99
CA LYS A 74 6.35 3.28 -10.36
C LYS A 74 5.61 2.33 -11.29
N VAL A 75 5.01 1.24 -10.79
CA VAL A 75 4.39 0.20 -11.63
C VAL A 75 2.97 -0.18 -11.17
N GLY A 76 2.25 -0.96 -11.98
CA GLY A 76 0.91 -1.43 -11.66
C GLY A 76 -0.21 -0.55 -12.23
N GLN A 77 -1.38 -0.61 -11.61
CA GLN A 77 -2.64 -0.11 -12.18
C GLN A 77 -2.70 1.42 -12.29
N CYS A 78 -2.24 2.17 -11.28
CA CYS A 78 -2.22 3.63 -11.36
C CYS A 78 -1.10 4.27 -10.51
N PRO A 79 0.18 4.21 -10.95
CA PRO A 79 1.30 4.85 -10.25
C PRO A 79 1.12 6.37 -10.05
N SER A 80 0.51 7.04 -11.02
CA SER A 80 0.19 8.48 -10.94
C SER A 80 -0.91 8.77 -9.90
N CYS A 81 -1.83 7.83 -9.64
CA CYS A 81 -2.80 7.96 -8.56
C CYS A 81 -2.12 7.84 -7.19
N VAL A 82 -1.16 6.92 -7.05
CA VAL A 82 -0.39 6.70 -5.81
C VAL A 82 0.42 7.95 -5.45
N THR A 83 1.19 8.47 -6.41
CA THR A 83 2.11 9.59 -6.24
C THR A 83 1.45 10.97 -6.35
N GLY A 84 0.25 11.05 -6.93
CA GLY A 84 -0.54 12.27 -7.06
C GLY A 84 -1.56 12.48 -5.92
N SER A 85 -2.57 13.31 -6.19
CA SER A 85 -3.61 13.70 -5.21
C SER A 85 -4.84 12.78 -5.17
N HIS A 86 -4.87 11.69 -5.95
CA HIS A 86 -6.05 10.82 -6.06
C HIS A 86 -6.45 10.28 -4.67
N PRO A 87 -7.74 10.38 -4.27
CA PRO A 87 -8.17 10.14 -2.89
C PRO A 87 -8.08 8.68 -2.46
N ASN A 88 -8.16 7.72 -3.38
CA ASN A 88 -8.18 6.30 -3.03
C ASN A 88 -6.81 5.62 -2.92
N TRP A 89 -5.75 6.17 -3.50
CA TRP A 89 -4.45 5.50 -3.64
C TRP A 89 -3.38 6.12 -2.77
N CYS A 90 -2.49 5.34 -2.18
CA CYS A 90 -1.42 5.85 -1.31
C CYS A 90 -0.26 4.86 -1.16
N GLY A 91 0.81 5.33 -0.53
CA GLY A 91 1.80 4.46 0.10
C GLY A 91 1.50 4.19 1.58
N PRO A 92 2.35 3.40 2.25
CA PRO A 92 2.21 3.12 3.67
C PRO A 92 2.48 4.37 4.50
N HIS A 93 1.95 4.42 5.71
CA HIS A 93 2.16 5.52 6.64
C HIS A 93 3.00 5.02 7.83
N PRO A 94 4.23 5.53 8.01
CA PRO A 94 5.06 5.21 9.17
C PRO A 94 4.52 5.92 10.41
N ARG A 95 3.47 5.35 11.01
CA ARG A 95 2.91 5.74 12.31
C ARG A 95 3.78 5.19 13.44
N HIS A 96 3.30 5.13 14.68
CA HIS A 96 3.87 4.27 15.73
C HIS A 96 5.42 4.29 15.86
N ASN A 97 6.01 5.48 16.06
CA ASN A 97 7.47 5.67 16.12
C ASN A 97 8.20 5.30 14.81
N GLN A 98 7.70 5.85 13.68
CA GLN A 98 8.24 5.67 12.33
C GLN A 98 8.13 4.23 11.79
N ARG A 99 7.14 3.47 12.27
CA ARG A 99 6.82 2.10 11.86
C ARG A 99 5.40 1.98 11.34
N SER A 100 5.10 0.90 10.66
CA SER A 100 3.76 0.58 10.17
C SER A 100 3.34 -0.78 10.69
N SER A 101 2.05 -0.95 10.97
CA SER A 101 1.43 -2.26 11.17
C SER A 101 1.21 -2.90 9.79
N ASN A 102 1.91 -4.00 9.53
CA ASN A 102 1.92 -4.66 8.23
C ASN A 102 1.38 -6.07 8.36
N GLY A 103 0.20 -6.30 7.77
CA GLY A 103 -0.37 -7.63 7.62
C GLY A 103 0.11 -8.27 6.33
N PHE A 104 0.60 -9.50 6.43
CA PHE A 104 1.13 -10.29 5.34
C PHE A 104 0.09 -11.27 4.80
N SER A 105 0.36 -11.82 3.61
CA SER A 105 -0.59 -12.67 2.89
C SER A 105 -0.76 -14.06 3.51
N ASP A 106 0.13 -14.49 4.41
CA ASP A 106 -0.02 -15.70 5.23
C ASP A 106 -0.82 -15.44 6.54
N GLY A 107 -1.21 -14.19 6.79
CA GLY A 107 -2.02 -13.78 7.95
C GLY A 107 -1.25 -13.28 9.17
N HIS A 108 0.10 -13.29 9.15
CA HIS A 108 0.86 -12.70 10.27
C HIS A 108 0.92 -11.17 10.16
N VAL A 109 1.25 -10.52 11.28
CA VAL A 109 1.40 -9.06 11.35
C VAL A 109 2.74 -8.72 11.99
N GLU A 110 3.48 -7.81 11.35
CA GLU A 110 4.69 -7.24 11.93
C GLU A 110 4.60 -5.72 12.03
N SER A 111 5.19 -5.18 13.09
CA SER A 111 5.54 -3.76 13.13
C SER A 111 6.92 -3.59 12.52
N MET A 112 7.06 -2.85 11.42
CA MET A 112 8.35 -2.62 10.73
C MET A 112 8.46 -1.17 10.22
N THR A 113 9.68 -0.69 10.01
CA THR A 113 9.92 0.57 9.28
C THR A 113 9.40 0.43 7.85
N VAL A 114 9.11 1.54 7.17
CA VAL A 114 8.59 1.52 5.79
C VAL A 114 9.67 1.41 4.71
N ASP A 115 10.87 0.94 5.08
CA ASP A 115 12.03 0.82 4.17
C ASP A 115 11.78 -0.18 3.03
N TRP A 116 10.86 -1.13 3.24
CA TRP A 116 10.40 -2.09 2.24
C TRP A 116 9.65 -1.45 1.06
N TYR A 117 9.17 -0.22 1.23
CA TYR A 117 8.31 0.44 0.26
C TYR A 117 9.10 1.36 -0.66
N TYR A 118 9.24 0.95 -1.92
CA TYR A 118 9.90 1.70 -2.98
C TYR A 118 9.29 1.33 -4.34
N GLY A 119 9.66 2.05 -5.40
CA GLY A 119 9.17 1.74 -6.76
C GLY A 119 9.65 0.39 -7.29
N ASN A 120 8.74 -0.37 -7.88
CA ASN A 120 8.90 -1.78 -8.27
C ASN A 120 9.25 -2.71 -7.08
N THR A 121 8.70 -2.42 -5.91
CA THR A 121 8.97 -3.20 -4.69
C THR A 121 8.45 -4.63 -4.83
N PRO A 122 9.25 -5.66 -4.47
CA PRO A 122 8.79 -7.04 -4.47
C PRO A 122 7.72 -7.33 -3.41
N TRP A 123 7.66 -6.53 -2.34
CA TRP A 123 6.73 -6.70 -1.22
C TRP A 123 5.25 -6.54 -1.61
N LEU A 124 4.96 -5.89 -2.73
CA LEU A 124 3.59 -5.72 -3.26
C LEU A 124 3.24 -6.71 -4.37
N ASP A 125 4.22 -7.40 -4.96
CA ASP A 125 4.00 -8.29 -6.09
C ASP A 125 3.81 -9.74 -5.62
N PRO A 126 2.60 -10.33 -5.75
CA PRO A 126 2.34 -11.70 -5.31
C PRO A 126 3.20 -12.76 -6.04
N LYS A 127 3.74 -12.46 -7.22
CA LYS A 127 4.62 -13.36 -7.97
C LYS A 127 6.06 -13.34 -7.47
N ARG A 128 6.45 -12.27 -6.77
CA ARG A 128 7.80 -12.07 -6.23
C ARG A 128 7.81 -12.30 -4.74
N GLY A 129 7.06 -11.51 -3.97
CA GLY A 129 7.26 -11.32 -2.54
C GLY A 129 8.67 -10.78 -2.24
N GLY A 130 8.80 -9.97 -1.20
CA GLY A 130 10.02 -9.22 -0.90
C GLY A 130 10.56 -9.55 0.45
#